data_AF-A0A5C7QEW5-F1
#
_entry.id   AF-A0A5C7QEW5-F1
#
_cell.length_a   1.000
_cell.length_b   1.000
_cell.length_c   1.000
_cell.angle_alpha   90.00
_cell.angle_beta   90.00
_cell.angle_gamma   90.00
#
_symmetry.space_group_name_H-M   'P 1'
#
loop_
_entity.id
_entity.type
_entity.pdbx_description
1 polymer ?
#
loop_
_entity_poly.entity_id
_entity_poly.type
_entity_poly.pdbx_seq_one_letter_code
_entity_poly.pdbx_strand_id
1 'polypeptide(L)' 'MKLAEAKEECARWFAYLDRQREKSLAVQKIASAVRSGEITSDEGRRKLRALDNASVTVYDGARLEQAVKLLLKNLKP' A
#
# COMPACT_ATOMS: atom_id res chain seq x y z
N MET A 1 -14.61 17.75 8.77
CA MET A 1 -13.86 17.91 7.50
C MET A 1 -14.79 18.39 6.40
N LYS A 2 -14.25 19.06 5.37
CA LYS A 2 -14.96 19.48 4.16
C LYS A 2 -14.93 18.38 3.08
N LEU A 3 -15.77 18.49 2.05
CA LEU A 3 -15.86 17.51 0.98
C LEU A 3 -14.53 17.34 0.21
N ALA A 4 -13.79 18.44 -0.01
CA ALA A 4 -12.47 18.39 -0.65
C ALA A 4 -11.46 17.59 0.20
N GLU A 5 -11.40 17.87 1.50
CA GLU A 5 -10.52 17.15 2.44
C GLU A 5 -10.85 15.66 2.51
N ALA A 6 -12.13 15.29 2.41
CA ALA A 6 -12.56 13.89 2.36
C ALA A 6 -12.06 13.17 1.09
N LYS A 7 -12.09 13.85 -0.06
CA LYS A 7 -11.54 13.31 -1.31
C LYS A 7 -10.02 13.13 -1.22
N GLU A 8 -9.32 14.11 -0.65
CA GLU A 8 -7.87 14.05 -0.43
C GLU A 8 -7.48 12.91 0.51
N GLU A 9 -8.23 12.72 1.60
CA GLU A 9 -8.00 11.62 2.54
C GLU A 9 -8.17 10.25 1.86
N CYS A 10 -9.23 10.06 1.08
CA CYS A 10 -9.42 8.83 0.30
C CYS A 10 -8.33 8.66 -0.78
N ALA A 11 -7.88 9.73 -1.44
CA ALA A 11 -6.80 9.67 -2.41
C ALA A 11 -5.46 9.26 -1.77
N ARG A 12 -5.16 9.78 -0.57
CA ARG A 12 -3.99 9.34 0.22
C ARG A 12 -4.09 7.87 0.59
N TRP A 13 -5.26 7.41 1.01
CA TRP A 13 -5.51 6.00 1.32
C TRP A 13 -5.33 5.10 0.10
N PHE A 14 -5.88 5.47 -1.07
CA PHE A 14 -5.66 4.71 -2.31
C PHE A 14 -4.19 4.67 -2.72
N ALA A 15 -3.48 5.80 -2.66
CA ALA A 15 -2.04 5.82 -2.93
C ALA A 15 -1.25 4.93 -1.96
N TYR A 16 -1.68 4.81 -0.71
CA TYR A 16 -1.12 3.84 0.23
C TYR A 16 -1.38 2.39 -0.21
N LEU A 17 -2.62 2.06 -0.58
CA LEU A 17 -2.98 0.72 -1.05
C LEU A 17 -2.20 0.31 -2.30
N ASP A 18 -2.01 1.23 -3.26
CA ASP A 18 -1.23 0.98 -4.46
C ASP A 18 0.23 0.65 -4.12
N ARG A 19 0.86 1.42 -3.23
CA ARG A 19 2.22 1.12 -2.74
C ARG A 19 2.28 -0.25 -2.05
N GLN A 20 1.28 -0.62 -1.24
CA GLN A 20 1.24 -1.93 -0.60
C GLN A 20 1.07 -3.06 -1.62
N ARG A 21 0.26 -2.84 -2.65
CA ARG A 21 0.07 -3.79 -3.76
C ARG A 21 1.38 -4.00 -4.52
N GLU A 22 2.06 -2.92 -4.89
CA GLU A 22 3.36 -2.98 -5.57
C GLU A 22 4.41 -3.74 -4.75
N LYS A 23 4.49 -3.47 -3.44
CA LYS A 23 5.36 -4.21 -2.52
C LYS A 23 5.02 -5.69 -2.48
N SER A 24 3.74 -6.05 -2.35
CA SER A 24 3.30 -7.45 -2.33
C SER A 24 3.71 -8.19 -3.61
N LEU A 25 3.50 -7.57 -4.78
CA LEU A 25 3.91 -8.12 -6.07
C LEU A 25 5.44 -8.28 -6.17
N ALA A 26 6.21 -7.32 -5.68
CA ALA A 26 7.67 -7.39 -5.67
C ALA A 26 8.19 -8.53 -4.79
N VAL A 27 7.60 -8.73 -3.60
CA VAL A 27 7.93 -9.86 -2.71
C VAL A 27 7.63 -11.19 -3.39
N GLN A 28 6.45 -11.33 -4.02
CA GLN A 28 6.08 -12.55 -4.74
C GLN A 28 7.04 -12.86 -5.88
N LYS A 29 7.45 -11.84 -6.66
CA LYS A 29 8.44 -11.98 -7.74
C LYS A 29 9.79 -12.46 -7.21
N ILE A 30 10.30 -11.86 -6.13
CA ILE A 30 11.57 -12.28 -5.52
C ILE A 30 11.48 -13.73 -5.03
N ALA A 31 10.41 -14.08 -4.32
CA ALA A 31 10.21 -15.44 -3.83
C ALA A 31 10.13 -16.45 -4.98
N SER A 32 9.50 -16.08 -6.09
CA SER A 32 9.45 -16.91 -7.31
C SER A 32 10.84 -17.09 -7.92
N ALA A 33 11.60 -15.99 -8.09
CA ALA A 33 12.94 -16.03 -8.67
C ALA A 33 13.89 -16.92 -7.85
N VAL A 34 13.83 -16.84 -6.51
CA VAL A 34 14.60 -17.74 -5.62
C VAL A 34 14.19 -19.21 -5.83
N ARG A 35 12.90 -19.52 -5.86
CA ARG A 35 12.42 -20.90 -6.06
C ARG A 35 12.81 -21.47 -7.42
N SER A 36 12.82 -20.63 -8.46
CA SER A 36 13.22 -21.03 -9.81
C SER A 36 14.74 -21.14 -10.00
N GLY A 37 15.54 -20.70 -9.03
CA GLY A 37 17.00 -20.67 -9.13
C GLY A 37 17.55 -19.51 -9.97
N GLU A 38 16.71 -18.60 -10.45
CA GLU A 38 17.13 -17.40 -11.20
C GLU A 38 18.02 -16.47 -10.36
N ILE A 39 17.77 -16.41 -9.05
CA ILE A 39 18.61 -15.71 -8.07
C ILE A 39 18.89 -16.60 -6.87
N THR A 40 19.99 -16.33 -6.19
CA THR A 40 20.33 -17.02 -4.93
C THR A 40 19.45 -16.55 -3.77
N SER A 41 19.36 -17.38 -2.73
CA SER A 41 18.67 -17.02 -1.48
C SER A 41 19.23 -15.74 -0.84
N ASP A 42 20.54 -15.52 -0.91
CA ASP A 42 21.18 -14.34 -0.33
C ASP A 42 20.88 -13.05 -1.12
N GLU A 43 20.84 -13.14 -2.45
CA GLU A 43 20.37 -12.04 -3.30
C GLU A 43 18.89 -11.74 -3.04
N GLY A 44 18.06 -12.77 -2.89
CA GLY A 44 16.66 -12.62 -2.50
C GLY A 44 16.50 -11.86 -1.19
N ARG A 45 17.27 -12.22 -0.15
CA ARG A 45 17.29 -11.51 1.15
C ARG A 45 17.75 -10.06 1.02
N ARG A 46 18.76 -9.76 0.18
CA ARG A 46 19.20 -8.38 -0.08
C ARG A 46 18.11 -7.56 -0.77
N LYS A 47 17.46 -8.11 -1.80
CA LYS A 47 16.36 -7.45 -2.51
C LYS A 47 15.13 -7.21 -1.62
N LEU A 48 14.77 -8.18 -0.76
CA LEU A 48 13.70 -8.01 0.21
C LEU A 48 14.00 -6.89 1.21
N ARG A 49 15.22 -6.82 1.75
CA ARG A 49 15.63 -5.72 2.64
C ARG A 49 15.55 -4.34 1.98
N ALA A 50 15.88 -4.25 0.70
CA ALA A 50 15.79 -3.01 -0.06
C ALA A 50 14.34 -2.56 -0.30
N LEU A 51 13.39 -3.49 -0.44
CA LEU A 51 11.96 -3.18 -0.55
C LEU A 51 11.35 -2.67 0.75
N ASP A 52 11.86 -3.20 1.87
CA ASP A 52 11.22 -3.01 3.17
C ASP A 52 11.61 -1.68 3.83
N ASN A 53 12.75 -1.08 3.46
CA ASN A 53 13.25 0.25 3.90
C ASN A 53 12.83 0.65 5.34
N ALA A 54 12.83 -0.34 6.25
CA ALA A 54 12.56 -0.25 7.68
C ALA A 54 11.15 0.20 8.14
N SER A 55 10.04 -0.36 7.64
CA SER A 55 8.81 -0.66 8.44
C SER A 55 7.57 -0.93 7.57
N VAL A 56 6.77 -1.93 7.98
CA VAL A 56 5.35 -2.05 7.60
C VAL A 56 4.59 -0.90 8.29
N THR A 57 4.60 0.26 7.64
CA THR A 57 3.80 1.40 8.11
C THR A 57 2.33 1.09 7.85
N VAL A 58 1.57 1.05 8.94
CA VAL A 58 0.11 1.00 8.87
C VAL A 58 -0.37 2.39 8.41
N TYR A 59 -1.37 2.43 7.53
CA TYR A 59 -2.00 3.69 7.18
C TYR A 59 -2.64 4.31 8.42
N ASP A 60 -2.28 5.55 8.75
CA ASP A 60 -2.97 6.32 9.78
C ASP A 60 -4.37 6.70 9.27
N GLY A 61 -5.34 5.86 9.60
CA GLY A 61 -6.74 5.97 9.18
C GLY A 61 -7.61 6.79 10.12
N ALA A 62 -7.06 7.55 11.07
CA ALA A 62 -7.84 8.26 12.09
C ALA A 62 -8.98 9.14 11.52
N ARG A 63 -8.83 9.64 10.29
CA ARG A 63 -9.83 10.47 9.59
C ARG A 63 -10.56 9.75 8.46
N LEU A 64 -10.18 8.52 8.12
CA LEU A 64 -10.68 7.80 6.94
C LEU A 64 -12.18 7.49 7.04
N GLU A 65 -12.64 7.02 8.20
CA GLU A 65 -14.07 6.72 8.42
C GLU A 65 -14.94 7.97 8.21
N GLN A 66 -14.50 9.11 8.74
CA GLN A 66 -15.21 10.39 8.60
C GLN A 66 -15.25 10.83 7.13
N ALA A 67 -14.16 10.65 6.38
CA ALA A 67 -14.09 10.95 4.96
C ALA A 67 -15.07 10.11 4.15
N VAL A 68 -15.05 8.78 4.34
CA VAL A 68 -15.94 7.85 3.63
C VAL A 68 -17.40 8.15 3.92
N LYS A 69 -17.77 8.35 5.20
CA LYS A 69 -19.15 8.71 5.59
C LYS A 69 -19.61 10.00 4.94
N LEU A 70 -18.75 11.02 4.87
CA LEU A 70 -19.09 12.29 4.22
C LEU A 70 -19.32 12.10 2.72
N LEU A 71 -18.46 11.34 2.03
CA LEU A 71 -18.60 11.08 0.60
C LEU A 71 -19.88 10.29 0.30
N LEU A 72 -20.18 9.24 1.07
CA LEU A 72 -21.40 8.44 0.90
C LEU A 72 -22.68 9.27 1.08
N LYS A 73 -22.71 10.19 2.06
CA LYS A 73 -23.85 11.11 2.24
C LYS A 73 -24.05 12.08 1.08
N ASN A 74 -22.99 12.35 0.32
CA ASN A 74 -23.01 13.25 -0.84
C ASN A 74 -23.09 12.50 -2.18
N LEU A 75 -23.17 11.16 -2.16
CA LEU A 75 -23.49 10.38 -3.34
C LEU A 75 -24.96 10.65 -3.69
N LYS A 76 -25.20 11.43 -4.75
CA LYS A 76 -26.52 11.46 -5.37
C LYS A 76 -26.65 10.22 -6.27
N PRO A 77 -27.81 9.54 -6.26
CA PRO A 77 -28.09 8.47 -7.22
C PRO A 77 -28.09 8.99 -8.66
#